data_AF-A0A952SNZ7-F1
#
_entry.id   AF-A0A952SNZ7-F1
#
_cell.length_a   1.000
_cell.length_b   1.000
_cell.length_c   1.000
_cell.angle_alpha   90.00
_cell.angle_beta   90.00
_cell.angle_gamma   90.00
#
_symmetry.space_group_name_H-M   'P 1'
#
loop_
_entity.id
_entity.type
_entity.pdbx_description
1 polymer ?
#
loop_
_entity_poly.entity_id
_entity_poly.type
_entity_poly.pdbx_seq_one_letter_code
_entity_poly.pdbx_strand_id
1 'polypeptide(L)'
;MTRILTTVALLFGSNIFMTWAWYGHLKKAAWSIPLAIAVSWMIALPEYMLQVPANRIGHVSQGGPFSAAQLKVLQEAITLTVFIGFAILILKEKPRVNEYIAFALIFAGVAVAMIGRREEPRQGQIIEAPAAFMVPAIEPAASDSTIQSQGVSS
;
A
#
# COMPACT_ATOMS: atom_id res chain seq x y z
N MET A 1 0.86 17.47 -12.29
CA MET A 1 2.05 17.71 -11.44
C MET A 1 1.76 17.54 -9.95
N THR A 2 0.71 18.15 -9.39
CA THR A 2 0.43 18.09 -7.93
C THR A 2 0.37 16.68 -7.36
N ARG A 3 -0.34 15.75 -8.03
CA ARG A 3 -0.46 14.35 -7.57
C ARG A 3 0.88 13.61 -7.45
N ILE A 4 1.81 13.83 -8.40
CA ILE A 4 3.15 13.22 -8.36
C ILE A 4 3.90 13.69 -7.12
N LEU A 5 3.95 15.00 -6.91
CA LEU A 5 4.64 15.61 -5.78
C LEU A 5 4.04 15.14 -4.45
N THR A 6 2.69 15.11 -4.35
CA THR A 6 2.00 14.61 -3.16
C THR A 6 2.32 13.13 -2.90
N THR A 7 2.25 12.26 -3.91
CA THR A 7 2.61 10.85 -3.76
C THR A 7 4.05 10.69 -3.30
N VAL A 8 5.01 11.35 -3.95
CA VAL A 8 6.44 11.26 -3.58
C VAL A 8 6.68 11.77 -2.16
N ALA A 9 6.07 12.90 -1.78
CA ALA A 9 6.22 13.46 -0.43
C ALA A 9 5.66 12.53 0.65
N LEU A 10 4.48 11.94 0.42
CA LEU A 10 3.87 10.99 1.35
C LEU A 10 4.69 9.69 1.45
N LEU A 11 5.16 9.15 0.32
CA LEU A 11 6.06 7.99 0.31
C LEU A 11 7.35 8.30 1.06
N PHE A 12 7.95 9.47 0.85
CA PHE A 12 9.16 9.88 1.56
C PHE A 12 8.93 9.96 3.08
N GLY A 13 7.83 10.59 3.50
CA GLY A 13 7.42 10.63 4.91
C GLY A 13 7.21 9.24 5.51
N SER A 14 6.47 8.36 4.83
CA SER A 14 6.30 6.96 5.26
C SER A 14 7.65 6.26 5.43
N ASN A 15 8.57 6.40 4.47
CA ASN A 15 9.86 5.71 4.54
C ASN A 15 10.75 6.18 5.70
N ILE A 16 10.61 7.44 6.15
CA ILE A 16 11.28 7.90 7.39
C ILE A 16 10.77 7.12 8.58
N PHE A 17 9.44 6.99 8.75
CA PHE A 17 8.85 6.20 9.84
C PHE A 17 9.21 4.72 9.73
N MET A 18 9.17 4.15 8.53
CA MET A 18 9.58 2.77 8.24
C MET A 18 11.03 2.52 8.69
N THR A 19 11.96 3.39 8.28
CA THR A 19 13.39 3.27 8.62
C THR A 19 13.60 3.38 10.13
N TRP A 20 12.88 4.27 10.81
CA TRP A 20 12.91 4.38 12.27
C TRP A 20 12.32 3.15 12.97
N ALA A 21 11.22 2.61 12.48
CA ALA A 21 10.61 1.40 13.04
C ALA A 21 11.56 0.19 12.92
N TRP A 22 12.35 0.10 11.86
CA TRP A 22 13.24 -1.02 11.60
C TRP A 22 14.61 -0.88 12.27
N TYR A 23 15.19 0.33 12.26
CA TYR A 23 16.60 0.53 12.65
C TYR A 23 16.77 1.49 13.84
N GLY A 24 15.72 2.21 14.26
CA GLY A 24 15.79 3.21 15.33
C GLY A 24 16.29 2.62 16.66
N HIS A 25 15.90 1.39 16.97
CA HIS A 25 16.31 0.68 18.18
C HIS A 25 17.79 0.26 18.18
N LEU A 26 18.49 0.34 17.04
CA LEU A 26 19.93 0.01 16.94
C LEU A 26 20.85 1.12 17.49
N LYS A 27 20.37 2.38 17.55
CA LYS A 27 21.20 3.54 17.92
C LYS A 27 21.61 3.57 19.40
N LYS A 28 20.80 2.97 20.29
CA LYS A 28 20.98 3.04 21.75
C LYS A 28 20.57 1.71 22.37
N ALA A 29 21.54 0.85 22.63
CA ALA A 29 21.58 -0.21 23.65
C ALA A 29 20.26 -0.90 24.11
N ALA A 30 20.27 -2.23 24.00
CA ALA A 30 19.52 -3.19 24.83
C ALA A 30 18.01 -2.95 25.01
N TRP A 31 17.31 -2.50 23.98
CA TRP A 31 15.86 -2.71 23.96
C TRP A 31 15.62 -4.22 24.00
N SER A 32 14.80 -4.68 24.94
CA SER A 32 14.36 -6.06 24.92
C SER A 32 13.59 -6.30 23.61
N ILE A 33 13.72 -7.49 23.03
CA ILE A 33 13.03 -7.85 21.77
C ILE A 33 11.53 -7.51 21.84
N PRO A 34 10.80 -7.80 22.93
CA PRO A 34 9.39 -7.43 23.05
C PRO A 34 9.15 -5.91 23.00
N LEU A 35 9.98 -5.12 23.68
CA LEU A 35 9.87 -3.66 23.67
C LEU A 35 10.14 -3.09 22.28
N ALA A 36 11.17 -3.59 21.59
CA ALA A 36 11.49 -3.17 20.24
C ALA A 36 10.33 -3.45 19.28
N ILE A 37 9.78 -4.66 19.30
CA ILE A 37 8.62 -5.01 18.46
C ILE A 37 7.44 -4.08 18.77
N ALA A 38 7.08 -3.89 20.05
CA ALA A 38 5.95 -3.07 20.44
C ALA A 38 6.09 -1.61 19.97
N VAL A 39 7.27 -1.01 20.17
CA VAL A 39 7.53 0.37 19.73
C VAL A 39 7.55 0.47 18.21
N SER A 40 8.17 -0.50 17.51
CA SER A 40 8.17 -0.53 16.04
C SER A 40 6.76 -0.59 15.46
N TRP A 41 5.84 -1.34 16.08
CA TRP A 41 4.42 -1.36 15.67
C TRP A 41 3.73 0.00 15.88
N MET A 42 4.00 0.68 17.00
CA MET A 42 3.46 2.01 17.24
C MET A 42 3.97 3.05 16.23
N ILE A 43 5.21 2.89 15.75
CA ILE A 43 5.78 3.73 14.68
C ILE A 43 5.26 3.33 13.29
N ALA A 44 4.92 2.06 13.07
CA ALA A 44 4.36 1.60 11.81
C ALA A 44 2.96 2.17 11.54
N LEU A 45 2.15 2.45 12.57
CA LEU A 45 0.82 3.04 12.36
C LEU A 45 0.85 4.36 11.58
N PRO A 46 1.60 5.41 11.98
CA PRO A 46 1.70 6.65 11.21
C PRO A 46 2.38 6.45 9.85
N GLU A 47 3.26 5.45 9.70
CA GLU A 47 3.81 5.07 8.39
C GLU A 47 2.69 4.66 7.42
N TYR A 48 1.82 3.73 7.83
CA TYR A 48 0.68 3.28 7.02
C TYR A 48 -0.32 4.40 6.72
N MET A 49 -0.52 5.34 7.67
CA MET A 49 -1.37 6.52 7.46
C MET A 49 -0.88 7.41 6.31
N LEU A 50 0.42 7.37 5.97
CA LEU A 50 0.98 8.09 4.82
C LEU A 50 1.05 7.20 3.58
N GLN A 51 1.47 5.96 3.76
CA GLN A 51 1.71 5.00 2.67
C GLN A 51 0.42 4.64 1.93
N VAL A 52 -0.69 4.41 2.64
CA VAL A 52 -1.97 4.03 2.03
C VAL A 52 -2.55 5.16 1.16
N PRO A 53 -2.64 6.42 1.63
CA PRO A 53 -3.03 7.54 0.79
C PRO A 53 -2.07 7.80 -0.38
N ALA A 54 -0.75 7.67 -0.16
CA ALA A 54 0.24 7.87 -1.22
C ALA A 54 0.00 6.95 -2.42
N ASN A 55 -0.18 5.65 -2.13
CA ASN A 55 -0.44 4.64 -3.15
C ASN A 55 -1.79 4.86 -3.81
N ARG A 56 -2.83 5.19 -3.04
CA ARG A 56 -4.16 5.46 -3.61
C ARG A 56 -4.15 6.68 -4.53
N ILE A 57 -3.52 7.78 -4.15
CA ILE A 57 -3.44 9.00 -4.98
C ILE A 57 -2.56 8.79 -6.22
N GLY A 58 -1.50 7.99 -6.07
CA GLY A 58 -0.53 7.74 -7.14
C GLY A 58 -0.97 6.71 -8.17
N HIS A 59 -1.88 5.81 -7.82
CA HIS A 59 -2.25 4.67 -8.68
C HIS A 59 -3.14 5.06 -9.86
N VAL A 60 -2.86 4.51 -11.04
CA VAL A 60 -3.60 4.75 -12.30
C VAL A 60 -5.11 4.51 -12.19
N SER A 61 -5.54 3.46 -11.47
CA SER A 61 -6.96 3.16 -11.26
C SER A 61 -7.72 4.23 -10.47
N GLN A 62 -7.02 5.15 -9.80
CA GLN A 62 -7.58 6.27 -9.04
C GLN A 62 -7.31 7.62 -9.72
N GLY A 63 -6.91 7.60 -11.00
CA GLY A 63 -6.50 8.77 -11.78
C GLY A 63 -5.11 9.30 -11.43
N GLY A 64 -4.27 8.48 -10.78
CA GLY A 64 -2.86 8.76 -10.56
C GLY A 64 -2.01 8.44 -11.80
N PRO A 65 -0.73 8.84 -11.82
CA PRO A 65 0.13 8.66 -12.99
C PRO A 65 0.94 7.35 -12.99
N PHE A 66 0.89 6.56 -11.91
CA PHE A 66 1.77 5.40 -11.70
C PHE A 66 1.00 4.08 -11.65
N SER A 67 1.52 3.05 -12.29
CA SER A 67 1.10 1.66 -12.06
C SER A 67 1.47 1.18 -10.66
N ALA A 68 0.86 0.08 -10.18
CA ALA A 68 1.25 -0.57 -8.94
C ALA A 68 2.76 -0.91 -8.91
N ALA A 69 3.29 -1.40 -10.03
CA ALA A 69 4.70 -1.73 -10.17
C ALA A 69 5.59 -0.48 -10.06
N GLN A 70 5.22 0.61 -10.75
CA GLN A 70 5.97 1.88 -10.65
C GLN A 70 5.93 2.45 -9.24
N LEU A 71 4.79 2.43 -8.55
CA LEU A 71 4.69 2.87 -7.16
C LEU A 71 5.61 2.07 -6.24
N LYS A 72 5.65 0.75 -6.41
CA LYS A 72 6.54 -0.10 -5.61
C LYS A 72 8.00 0.22 -5.86
N VAL A 73 8.40 0.34 -7.12
CA VAL A 73 9.79 0.63 -7.49
C VAL A 73 10.19 2.05 -7.07
N LEU A 74 9.29 3.02 -7.15
CA LEU A 74 9.49 4.37 -6.60
C LEU A 74 9.72 4.32 -5.09
N GLN A 75 8.94 3.51 -4.38
CA GLN A 75 9.11 3.32 -2.94
C GLN A 75 10.44 2.66 -2.60
N GLU A 76 10.96 1.72 -3.42
CA GLU A 76 12.30 1.15 -3.25
C GLU A 76 13.42 2.18 -3.49
N ALA A 77 13.25 3.09 -4.44
CA ALA A 77 14.20 4.19 -4.64
C ALA A 77 14.25 5.12 -3.42
N ILE A 78 13.06 5.45 -2.89
CA ILE A 78 12.91 6.31 -1.73
C ILE A 78 13.44 5.63 -0.46
N THR A 79 13.12 4.35 -0.23
CA THR A 79 13.58 3.62 0.96
C THR A 79 15.09 3.57 1.02
N LEU A 80 15.76 3.29 -0.10
CA LEU A 80 17.22 3.31 -0.16
C LEU A 80 17.79 4.69 0.10
N THR A 81 17.20 5.74 -0.49
CA THR A 81 17.64 7.12 -0.26
C THR A 81 17.55 7.50 1.22
N VAL A 82 16.41 7.21 1.85
CA VAL A 82 16.18 7.49 3.28
C VAL A 82 17.10 6.65 4.15
N PHE A 83 17.29 5.36 3.83
CA PHE A 83 18.16 4.46 4.56
C PHE A 83 19.62 4.91 4.52
N ILE A 84 20.16 5.30 3.36
CA ILE A 84 21.52 5.83 3.24
C ILE A 84 21.71 7.05 4.14
N GLY A 85 20.75 7.99 4.10
CA GLY A 85 20.76 9.16 4.98
C GLY A 85 20.72 8.77 6.46
N PHE A 86 19.89 7.79 6.83
CA PHE A 86 19.80 7.29 8.19
C PHE A 86 21.10 6.61 8.65
N ALA A 87 21.71 5.75 7.82
CA ALA A 87 22.96 5.07 8.13
C ALA A 87 24.08 6.07 8.43
N ILE A 88 24.23 7.09 7.56
CA ILE A 88 25.29 8.11 7.70
C ILE A 88 25.02 9.02 8.90
N LEU A 89 23.81 9.57 9.03
CA LEU A 89 23.51 10.63 10.01
C LEU A 89 23.17 10.08 11.40
N ILE A 90 22.51 8.93 11.47
CA ILE A 90 21.95 8.38 12.71
C ILE A 90 22.83 7.25 13.26
N LEU A 91 23.21 6.28 12.42
CA LEU A 91 24.07 5.17 12.83
C LEU A 91 25.56 5.52 12.79
N LYS A 92 25.93 6.62 12.09
CA LYS A 92 27.33 7.02 11.85
C LYS A 92 28.13 5.96 11.10
N GLU A 93 27.46 5.14 10.32
CA GLU A 93 28.05 4.12 9.45
C GLU A 93 28.31 4.74 8.09
N LYS A 94 29.58 4.76 7.67
CA LYS A 94 29.96 5.27 6.35
C LYS A 94 29.81 4.14 5.33
N PRO A 95 29.00 4.33 4.27
CA PRO A 95 28.86 3.30 3.25
C PRO A 95 30.19 3.01 2.57
N ARG A 96 30.45 1.75 2.29
CA ARG A 96 31.62 1.29 1.54
C ARG A 96 31.40 1.55 0.06
N VAL A 97 32.49 1.58 -0.70
CA VAL A 97 32.44 1.77 -2.18
C VAL A 97 31.53 0.75 -2.85
N ASN A 98 31.58 -0.52 -2.41
CA ASN A 98 30.73 -1.59 -2.96
C ASN A 98 29.24 -1.32 -2.71
N GLU A 99 28.88 -0.70 -1.58
CA GLU A 99 27.50 -0.36 -1.25
C GLU A 99 27.01 0.79 -2.13
N TYR A 100 27.86 1.79 -2.39
CA TYR A 100 27.53 2.85 -3.36
C TYR A 100 27.30 2.29 -4.77
N ILE A 101 28.13 1.33 -5.22
CA ILE A 101 27.93 0.66 -6.51
C ILE A 101 26.60 -0.12 -6.50
N ALA A 102 26.31 -0.87 -5.44
CA ALA A 102 25.05 -1.59 -5.32
C ALA A 102 23.84 -0.64 -5.36
N PHE A 103 23.89 0.48 -4.64
CA PHE A 103 22.84 1.50 -4.67
C PHE A 103 22.66 2.10 -6.06
N ALA A 104 23.76 2.41 -6.76
CA ALA A 104 23.71 2.92 -8.13
C ALA A 104 23.03 1.92 -9.09
N LEU A 105 23.32 0.62 -8.96
CA LEU A 105 22.66 -0.42 -9.77
C LEU A 105 21.15 -0.50 -9.47
N ILE A 106 20.74 -0.35 -8.21
CA ILE A 106 19.31 -0.36 -7.87
C ILE A 106 18.62 0.89 -8.45
N PHE A 107 19.23 2.07 -8.35
CA PHE A 107 18.69 3.28 -8.98
C PHE A 107 18.61 3.16 -10.51
N ALA A 108 19.57 2.49 -11.15
CA ALA A 108 19.47 2.18 -12.57
C ALA A 108 18.26 1.26 -12.87
N GLY A 109 18.05 0.23 -12.05
CA GLY A 109 16.86 -0.63 -12.14
C GLY A 109 15.55 0.16 -11.98
N VAL A 110 15.52 1.12 -11.06
CA VAL A 110 14.39 2.04 -10.86
C VAL A 110 14.14 2.86 -12.13
N ALA A 111 15.18 3.46 -12.71
CA ALA A 111 15.07 4.26 -13.92
C ALA A 111 14.51 3.43 -15.08
N VAL A 112 15.00 2.20 -15.26
CA VAL A 112 14.49 1.26 -16.28
C VAL A 112 13.01 0.93 -16.05
N ALA A 113 12.60 0.63 -14.82
CA ALA A 113 11.21 0.33 -14.50
C ALA A 113 10.26 1.51 -14.76
N MET A 114 10.75 2.75 -14.61
CA MET A 114 9.96 3.96 -14.86
C MET A 114 9.71 4.21 -16.35
N ILE A 115 10.59 3.75 -17.24
CA ILE A 115 10.48 3.93 -18.69
C ILE A 115 9.35 3.05 -19.28
N GLY A 116 9.07 1.89 -18.68
CA GLY A 116 8.52 0.74 -19.43
C GLY A 116 7.05 0.36 -19.25
N ARG A 117 6.20 1.08 -18.52
CA ARG A 117 4.79 0.63 -18.34
C ARG A 117 3.77 1.74 -18.52
N ARG A 118 3.12 1.75 -19.70
CA ARG A 118 1.74 2.24 -19.85
C ARG A 118 0.84 1.06 -19.50
N GLU A 119 0.22 1.09 -18.33
CA GLU A 119 -0.86 0.12 -18.07
C GLU A 119 -2.02 0.46 -19.01
N GLU A 120 -2.33 -0.47 -19.90
CA GLU A 120 -3.58 -0.45 -20.65
C GLU A 120 -4.74 -0.40 -19.65
N PRO A 121 -5.76 0.46 -19.86
CA PRO A 121 -6.94 0.43 -19.01
C PRO A 121 -7.52 -0.98 -19.11
N ARG A 122 -7.60 -1.70 -17.98
CA ARG A 122 -8.31 -2.99 -17.89
C ARG A 122 -9.81 -2.72 -18.01
N GLN A 123 -10.24 -2.32 -19.20
CA GLN A 123 -11.62 -2.07 -19.56
C GLN A 123 -12.22 -3.46 -19.86
N GLY A 124 -13.08 -3.96 -18.97
CA GLY A 124 -13.93 -5.11 -19.28
C GLY A 124 -13.64 -6.44 -18.60
N GLN A 125 -13.00 -6.48 -17.42
CA GLN A 125 -13.37 -7.55 -16.49
C GLN A 125 -14.64 -7.11 -15.76
N ILE A 126 -15.78 -7.27 -16.45
CA ILE A 126 -17.01 -7.58 -15.73
C ILE A 126 -16.64 -8.83 -14.95
N ILE A 127 -16.48 -8.69 -13.64
CA ILE A 127 -16.43 -9.85 -12.77
C ILE A 127 -17.83 -10.44 -12.92
N GLU A 128 -18.00 -11.38 -13.85
CA GLU A 128 -19.11 -12.32 -13.77
C GLU A 128 -18.92 -12.99 -12.41
N ALA A 129 -19.69 -12.53 -11.43
CA ALA A 129 -19.70 -13.15 -10.13
C ALA A 129 -19.97 -14.64 -10.39
N PRO A 130 -19.15 -15.56 -9.87
CA PRO A 130 -19.48 -16.97 -9.98
C PRO A 130 -20.89 -17.14 -9.42
N ALA A 131 -21.79 -17.78 -10.17
CA ALA A 131 -23.20 -17.95 -9.80
C ALA A 131 -23.40 -18.47 -8.36
N ALA A 132 -22.36 -19.07 -7.76
CA ALA A 132 -22.24 -19.46 -6.37
C ALA A 132 -22.41 -18.32 -5.33
N PHE A 133 -22.29 -17.04 -5.69
CA PHE A 133 -22.52 -15.90 -4.79
C PHE A 133 -23.84 -15.16 -5.06
N MET A 134 -24.67 -15.66 -5.98
CA MET A 134 -26.03 -15.18 -6.17
C MET A 134 -26.87 -15.68 -5.00
N VAL A 135 -26.99 -14.85 -3.96
CA VAL A 135 -27.98 -15.06 -2.91
C VAL A 135 -29.34 -15.18 -3.60
N PRO A 136 -30.09 -16.28 -3.43
CA PRO A 136 -31.42 -16.36 -4.03
C PRO A 136 -32.21 -15.17 -3.52
N ALA A 137 -32.82 -14.42 -4.44
CA ALA A 137 -33.73 -13.35 -4.09
C ALA A 137 -34.74 -13.95 -3.10
N ILE A 138 -34.76 -13.43 -1.86
CA ILE A 138 -35.83 -13.74 -0.92
C ILE A 138 -37.07 -13.16 -1.56
N GLU A 139 -37.83 -14.01 -2.25
CA GLU A 139 -39.15 -13.67 -2.75
C GLU A 139 -39.95 -13.21 -1.52
N PRO A 140 -40.49 -11.98 -1.50
CA PRO A 140 -41.27 -11.54 -0.37
C PRO A 140 -42.45 -12.51 -0.26
N ALA A 141 -42.53 -13.22 0.87
CA ALA A 141 -43.62 -14.12 1.19
C ALA A 141 -44.93 -13.42 0.81
N ALA A 142 -45.59 -13.92 -0.23
CA ALA A 142 -46.89 -13.43 -0.64
C ALA A 142 -47.78 -13.44 0.60
N SER A 143 -48.20 -12.24 1.01
CA SER A 143 -49.16 -12.05 2.08
C SER A 143 -50.40 -12.88 1.73
N ASP A 144 -50.60 -13.95 2.48
CA ASP A 144 -51.64 -14.94 2.28
C ASP A 144 -53.00 -14.27 2.55
N SER A 145 -53.55 -13.59 1.54
CA SER A 145 -54.86 -12.94 1.57
C SER A 145 -55.95 -13.88 1.03
N THR A 146 -55.78 -15.20 1.17
CA THR A 146 -56.73 -16.22 0.73
C THR A 146 -57.24 -17.05 1.90
N ILE A 147 -57.67 -16.39 2.98
CA ILE A 147 -58.66 -16.94 3.91
C ILE A 147 -59.80 -15.94 4.04
N GLN A 148 -60.69 -15.93 3.05
CA GLN A 148 -62.09 -15.49 3.14
C GLN A 148 -62.76 -15.73 1.78
N SER A 149 -63.31 -16.94 1.56
CA SER A 149 -64.45 -17.10 0.63
C SER A 149 -65.08 -18.50 0.52
N GLN A 150 -64.82 -19.49 1.38
CA GLN A 150 -65.56 -20.77 1.30
C GLN A 150 -65.98 -21.30 2.66
N GLY A 151 -67.30 -21.35 2.90
CA GLY A 151 -67.89 -22.07 4.03
C GLY A 151 -69.12 -21.46 4.71
N VAL A 152 -70.08 -20.89 3.97
CA VAL A 152 -71.47 -20.77 4.45
C VAL A 152 -72.42 -21.25 3.36
N SER A 153 -72.74 -22.54 3.39
CA SER A 153 -74.03 -23.07 2.92
C SER A 153 -74.23 -24.48 3.47
N SER A 154 -75.06 -24.61 4.51
CA SER A 154 -76.03 -25.69 4.80
C SER A 154 -76.55 -25.50 6.22
#